data_AF-A0A7C9RJ93-F1
#
_entry.id   AF-A0A7C9RJ93-F1
#
_cell.length_a   1.000
_cell.length_b   1.000
_cell.length_c   1.000
_cell.angle_alpha   90.00
_cell.angle_beta   90.00
_cell.angle_gamma   90.00
#
_symmetry.space_group_name_H-M   'P 1'
#
loop_
_entity.id
_entity.type
_entity.pdbx_description
1 polymer ?
#
loop_
_entity_poly.entity_id
_entity_poly.type
_entity_poly.pdbx_seq_one_letter_code
_entity_poly.pdbx_strand_id
1 'polypeptide(L)' 'ARFFDVFKDSGGRLLAADEKPVVLDGEWARDKIVVMSFADEQQARSFLDSPRYQDISKDRIAGADTVGLLVHGLPAPV' A
#
# COMPACT_ATOMS: atom_id res chain seq x y z
N ALA A 1 -6.22 -7.22 -10.13
CA ALA A 1 -7.61 -6.73 -10.17
C ALA A 1 -8.30 -6.76 -8.79
N ARG A 2 -8.19 -7.84 -8.00
CA ARG A 2 -8.91 -8.02 -6.71
C ARG A 2 -8.54 -7.03 -5.58
N PHE A 3 -7.46 -6.27 -5.71
CA PHE A 3 -7.02 -5.32 -4.69
C PHE A 3 -8.06 -4.24 -4.40
N PHE A 4 -8.60 -3.59 -5.44
CA PHE A 4 -9.57 -2.50 -5.25
C PHE A 4 -10.85 -2.98 -4.54
N ASP A 5 -11.31 -4.18 -4.86
CA ASP A 5 -12.48 -4.78 -4.24
C ASP A 5 -12.28 -5.08 -2.74
N VAL A 6 -11.05 -5.45 -2.34
CA VAL A 6 -10.70 -5.68 -0.94
C VAL A 6 -10.42 -4.37 -0.21
N PHE A 7 -9.84 -3.38 -0.90
CA PHE A 7 -9.48 -2.09 -0.33
C PHE A 7 -10.70 -1.21 -0.02
N LYS A 8 -11.78 -1.30 -0.79
CA LYS A 8 -12.97 -0.44 -0.63
C LYS A 8 -13.58 -0.46 0.78
N ASP A 9 -13.49 -1.60 1.47
CA ASP A 9 -14.09 -1.81 2.80
C ASP A 9 -13.08 -1.52 3.94
N SER A 10 -11.86 -1.07 3.62
CA SER A 10 -10.78 -0.88 4.60
C SER A 10 -10.90 0.41 5.43
N GLY A 11 -11.74 1.35 5.01
CA GLY A 11 -11.76 2.72 5.55
C GLY A 11 -10.54 3.57 5.17
N GLY A 12 -9.58 3.00 4.43
CA GLY A 12 -8.42 3.70 3.90
C GLY A 12 -8.72 4.45 2.60
N ARG A 13 -7.82 5.35 2.24
CA ARG A 13 -7.82 6.09 0.98
C ARG A 13 -6.58 5.75 0.18
N LEU A 14 -6.78 5.41 -1.08
CA LEU A 14 -5.69 5.18 -2.01
C LEU A 14 -5.20 6.54 -2.53
N LEU A 15 -3.92 6.85 -2.30
CA LEU A 15 -3.30 8.10 -2.74
C LEU A 15 -2.57 7.95 -4.08
N ALA A 16 -1.96 6.79 -4.31
CA ALA A 16 -1.28 6.47 -5.56
C ALA A 16 -1.33 4.97 -5.85
N ALA A 17 -1.39 4.63 -7.14
CA ALA A 17 -1.15 3.30 -7.68
C ALA A 17 -0.53 3.50 -9.07
N ASP A 18 0.76 3.80 -9.09
CA ASP A 18 1.50 4.19 -10.30
C ASP A 18 2.40 3.05 -10.75
N GLU A 19 2.23 2.62 -12.00
CA GLU A 19 3.00 1.54 -12.63
C GLU A 19 4.24 2.00 -13.38
N LYS A 20 4.52 3.31 -13.39
CA LYS A 20 5.73 3.89 -14.01
C LYS A 20 6.18 5.14 -13.24
N PRO A 21 6.55 5.01 -11.95
CA PRO A 21 7.01 6.15 -11.18
C PRO A 21 8.30 6.72 -11.79
N VAL A 22 8.38 8.05 -11.85
CA VAL A 22 9.59 8.74 -12.29
C VAL A 22 10.56 8.86 -11.13
N VAL A 23 11.76 8.29 -11.29
CA VAL A 23 12.83 8.42 -10.30
C VAL A 23 13.46 9.81 -10.40
N LEU A 24 13.44 10.56 -9.29
CA LEU A 24 14.06 11.89 -9.23
C LEU A 24 15.51 11.84 -8.74
N ASP A 25 15.83 10.94 -7.81
CA ASP A 25 17.17 10.75 -7.24
C ASP A 25 17.32 9.30 -6.72
N GLY A 26 18.53 8.74 -6.76
CA GLY A 26 18.83 7.37 -6.31
C GLY A 26 18.42 6.25 -7.27
N GLU A 27 18.23 5.04 -6.73
CA GLU A 27 17.85 3.85 -7.48
C GLU A 27 16.47 3.32 -7.05
N TRP A 28 15.63 3.00 -8.04
CA TRP A 28 14.33 2.36 -7.82
C TRP A 28 14.23 1.08 -8.66
N ALA A 29 14.44 -0.07 -8.00
CA ALA A 29 14.45 -1.38 -8.65
C ALA A 29 13.06 -2.06 -8.64
N ARG A 30 11.97 -1.29 -8.74
CA ARG A 30 10.58 -1.82 -8.75
C ARG A 30 9.80 -1.23 -9.91
N ASP A 31 8.81 -1.97 -10.39
CA ASP A 31 8.01 -1.51 -11.53
C ASP A 31 6.91 -0.53 -11.11
N LYS A 32 6.43 -0.58 -9.87
CA LYS A 32 5.28 0.20 -9.43
C LYS A 32 5.32 0.59 -7.96
N ILE A 33 4.55 1.61 -7.62
CA ILE A 33 4.36 2.08 -6.25
C ILE A 33 2.86 2.22 -5.93
N VAL A 34 2.50 1.81 -4.72
CA VAL A 34 1.14 1.96 -4.17
C VAL A 34 1.24 2.68 -2.84
N VAL A 35 0.51 3.77 -2.69
CA VAL A 35 0.47 4.57 -1.47
C VAL A 35 -0.96 4.60 -0.94
N MET A 36 -1.12 4.12 0.30
CA MET A 36 -2.40 4.07 1.02
C MET A 36 -2.30 4.94 2.26
N SER A 37 -3.36 5.68 2.57
CA SER A 37 -3.50 6.49 3.77
C SER A 37 -4.68 5.98 4.60
N PHE A 38 -4.46 5.84 5.89
CA PHE A 38 -5.45 5.43 6.88
C PHE A 38 -5.59 6.51 7.94
N ALA A 39 -6.66 6.44 8.73
CA ALA A 39 -6.87 7.39 9.83
C ALA A 39 -5.77 7.26 10.91
N ASP A 40 -5.34 6.03 11.18
CA ASP A 40 -4.28 5.70 12.13
C ASP A 40 -3.58 4.37 11.78
N GLU A 41 -2.55 4.02 12.54
CA GLU A 41 -1.83 2.77 12.39
C GLU A 41 -2.70 1.54 12.68
N GLN A 42 -3.61 1.62 13.64
CA GLN A 42 -4.47 0.50 14.02
C GLN A 42 -5.33 0.06 12.83
N GLN A 43 -5.94 1.01 12.13
CA GLN A 43 -6.72 0.76 10.92
C GLN A 43 -5.85 0.18 9.79
N ALA A 44 -4.65 0.73 9.58
CA ALA A 44 -3.71 0.21 8.59
C ALA A 44 -3.36 -1.26 8.87
N ARG A 45 -3.05 -1.60 10.14
CA ARG A 45 -2.78 -2.98 10.56
C ARG A 45 -3.99 -3.88 10.39
N SER A 46 -5.18 -3.44 10.82
CA SER A 46 -6.42 -4.22 10.64
C SER A 46 -6.70 -4.55 9.17
N PHE A 47 -6.38 -3.64 8.24
CA PHE A 47 -6.47 -3.93 6.81
C PHE A 47 -5.43 -4.96 6.36
N LEU A 48 -4.15 -4.74 6.70
CA LEU A 48 -3.03 -5.61 6.31
C LEU A 48 -3.13 -7.04 6.88
N ASP A 49 -3.67 -7.17 8.09
CA ASP A 49 -3.86 -8.45 8.77
C ASP A 49 -5.20 -9.12 8.39
N SER A 50 -6.04 -8.45 7.60
CA SER A 50 -7.33 -9.00 7.22
C SER A 50 -7.15 -10.28 6.37
N PRO A 51 -7.94 -11.34 6.62
CA PRO A 51 -7.85 -12.57 5.82
C PRO A 51 -8.06 -12.33 4.32
N ARG A 52 -8.93 -11.37 3.97
CA ARG A 52 -9.17 -10.99 2.57
C ARG A 52 -7.95 -10.36 1.92
N TYR A 53 -7.25 -9.45 2.61
CA TYR A 53 -6.04 -8.85 2.07
C TYR A 53 -4.89 -9.86 2.00
N GLN A 54 -4.71 -10.66 3.06
CA GLN A 54 -3.69 -11.70 3.07
C GLN A 54 -3.87 -12.67 1.90
N ASP A 55 -5.10 -13.08 1.58
CA ASP A 55 -5.36 -14.00 0.49
C ASP A 55 -4.94 -13.44 -0.87
N ILE A 56 -5.32 -12.20 -1.18
CA ILE A 56 -4.92 -11.56 -2.45
C ILE A 56 -3.43 -11.16 -2.46
N SER A 57 -2.80 -11.03 -1.30
CA SER A 57 -1.38 -10.68 -1.19
C SER A 57 -0.46 -11.86 -1.54
N LYS A 58 -0.94 -13.11 -1.43
CA LYS A 58 -0.16 -14.31 -1.76
C LYS A 58 0.33 -14.29 -3.21
N ASP A 59 -0.54 -13.94 -4.15
CA ASP A 59 -0.19 -13.84 -5.58
C ASP A 59 0.92 -12.80 -5.81
N ARG A 60 0.84 -11.66 -5.10
CA ARG A 60 1.88 -10.62 -5.14
C ARG A 60 3.19 -11.13 -4.56
N ILE A 61 3.14 -11.78 -3.39
CA ILE A 61 4.34 -12.28 -2.70
C ILE A 61 5.04 -13.36 -3.53
N ALA A 62 4.27 -14.23 -4.20
CA ALA A 62 4.82 -15.28 -5.06
C ALA A 62 5.37 -14.75 -6.39
N GLY A 63 4.83 -13.63 -6.90
CA GLY A 63 5.14 -13.12 -8.24
C GLY A 63 6.00 -11.85 -8.29
N ALA A 64 6.30 -11.21 -7.16
CA ALA A 64 7.02 -9.94 -7.16
C ALA A 64 7.83 -9.67 -5.88
N ASP A 65 9.08 -9.24 -6.05
CA ASP A 65 9.86 -8.64 -4.98
C ASP A 65 9.25 -7.30 -4.58
N THR A 66 8.76 -7.21 -3.34
CA THR A 66 8.05 -6.03 -2.85
C THR A 66 8.68 -5.53 -1.57
N VAL A 67 8.80 -4.20 -1.46
CA VAL A 67 9.10 -3.52 -0.20
C VAL A 67 7.80 -2.88 0.30
N GLY A 68 7.41 -3.20 1.53
CA GLY A 68 6.26 -2.59 2.20
C GLY A 68 6.73 -1.81 3.42
N LEU A 69 6.25 -0.58 3.57
CA LEU A 69 6.57 0.29 4.70
C LEU A 69 5.28 0.78 5.32
N LEU A 70 5.22 0.76 6.66
CA LEU A 70 4.25 1.51 7.44
C LEU A 70 4.96 2.75 7.98
N VAL A 71 4.45 3.93 7.64
CA VAL A 71 5.05 5.21 8.01
C VAL A 71 4.02 6.11 8.69
N HIS A 72 4.46 6.86 9.69
CA HIS A 72 3.61 7.83 10.37
C HIS A 72 3.59 9.15 9.59
N GLY A 73 2.39 9.66 9.33
CA GLY A 73 2.22 11.01 8.81
C GLY A 73 2.67 12.06 9.81
N LEU A 74 2.99 13.25 9.31
CA LEU A 74 3.23 14.40 10.17
C LEU A 74 1.91 14.83 10.85
N PRO A 75 1.97 15.46 12.04
CA PRO A 75 0.82 16.21 12.55
C PRO A 75 0.41 17.29 11.55
N ALA A 76 -0.83 17.80 11.68
CA ALA A 76 -1.34 18.89 10.84
C ALA A 76 -0.28 19.99 10.68
N PRO A 77 -0.19 20.64 9.50
CA PRO A 77 0.93 21.51 9.16
C PRO A 77 1.17 22.54 10.26
N VAL A 78 2.44 22.70 10.65
CA VAL A 78 2.92 23.94 11.29
C VAL A 78 2.87 25.09 10.30
#